data_AF-A0A0W4ZCI7-F1
#
_entry.id   AF-A0A0W4ZCI7-F1
#
_cell.length_a   1.000
_cell.length_b   1.000
_cell.length_c   1.000
_cell.angle_alpha   90.00
_cell.angle_beta   90.00
_cell.angle_gamma   90.00
#
_symmetry.space_group_name_H-M   'P 1'
#
loop_
_entity.id
_entity.type
_entity.pdbx_description
1 polymer ?
#
loop_
_entity_poly.entity_id
_entity_poly.type
_entity_poly.pdbx_seq_one_letter_code
_entity_poly.pdbx_strand_id
1 'polypeptide(L)'
;MKLISGVILWIFWCLFSGKLVGILQGLYYKMCQRIGRIDRLPVNSVDFERDRKKISVSLIMLYFMFILCKFYVKTSENFYEILRISPYIVNKRELRRRFHKMTLKVHPDKINNGDSREFMTLRFAYNVLSNERHRFVYERLGSSMIEWSETVSLYDVIFESVKSTLQFYGGITIVFLVSNFIGIKPLKRFWHFYIIGLWFTLEILSIIRSRPIFPLNFIFPGKLPFEFLTTVHDLLRIFLLAWSDIEFILFPHENVIDVSEASKQIFSLSSILLNESNHLVKMEYSSYGNKSTTKNRIKERIKEVVLENRINLELN
;
A
#
# COMPACT_ATOMS: atom_id res chain seq x y z
N MET A 1 17.47 -1.47 12.20
CA MET A 1 16.75 -0.76 13.29
C MET A 1 15.61 0.15 12.82
N LYS A 2 15.78 1.02 11.81
CA LYS A 2 14.71 1.94 11.35
C LYS A 2 13.43 1.24 10.89
N LEU A 3 13.56 0.08 10.24
CA LEU A 3 12.41 -0.69 9.70
C LEU A 3 11.57 -1.32 10.82
N ILE A 4 12.22 -1.91 11.83
CA ILE A 4 11.56 -2.47 13.03
C ILE A 4 10.83 -1.36 13.79
N SER A 5 11.48 -0.20 13.98
CA SER A 5 10.83 0.96 14.58
C SER A 5 9.62 1.44 13.78
N GLY A 6 9.70 1.47 12.45
CA GLY A 6 8.60 1.86 11.58
C GLY A 6 7.41 0.89 11.62
N VAL A 7 7.67 -0.42 11.64
CA VAL A 7 6.61 -1.45 11.75
C VAL A 7 5.98 -1.44 13.14
N ILE A 8 6.77 -1.30 14.21
CA ILE A 8 6.25 -1.17 15.58
C ILE A 8 5.41 0.09 15.72
N LEU A 9 5.87 1.23 15.18
CA LEU A 9 5.10 2.47 15.17
C LEU A 9 3.79 2.30 14.39
N TRP A 10 3.80 1.53 13.30
CA TRP A 10 2.60 1.25 12.52
C TRP A 10 1.61 0.36 13.27
N ILE A 11 2.08 -0.73 13.90
CA ILE A 11 1.25 -1.59 14.76
C ILE A 11 0.66 -0.78 15.92
N PHE A 12 1.49 0.06 16.55
CA PHE A 12 1.06 0.98 17.59
C PHE A 12 -0.03 1.91 17.08
N TRP A 13 0.14 2.51 15.90
CA TRP A 13 -0.88 3.37 15.27
C TRP A 13 -2.17 2.62 14.93
N CYS A 14 -2.09 1.37 14.47
CA CYS A 14 -3.27 0.53 14.23
C CYS A 14 -4.09 0.31 15.50
N LEU A 15 -3.44 0.04 16.64
CA LEU A 15 -4.10 -0.15 17.92
C LEU A 15 -4.59 1.18 18.55
N PHE A 16 -3.76 2.22 18.44
CA PHE A 16 -4.01 3.51 19.05
C PHE A 16 -5.09 4.31 18.31
N SER A 17 -5.13 4.26 16.98
CA SER A 17 -6.17 4.92 16.16
C SER A 17 -7.58 4.48 16.57
N GLY A 18 -7.80 3.17 16.80
CA GLY A 18 -9.09 2.65 17.21
C GLY A 18 -9.60 3.25 18.53
N LYS A 19 -8.70 3.44 19.52
CA LYS A 19 -9.01 4.07 20.81
C LYS A 19 -9.17 5.59 20.70
N LEU A 20 -8.28 6.26 19.96
CA LEU A 20 -8.35 7.70 19.71
C LEU A 20 -9.67 8.09 19.06
N VAL A 21 -10.08 7.37 18.02
CA VAL A 21 -11.33 7.65 17.32
C VAL A 21 -12.52 7.47 18.26
N GLY A 22 -12.49 6.49 19.17
CA GLY A 22 -13.53 6.32 20.20
C GLY A 22 -13.60 7.49 21.19
N ILE A 23 -12.45 8.00 21.64
CA ILE A 23 -12.37 9.18 22.52
C ILE A 23 -12.91 10.42 21.80
N LEU A 24 -12.49 10.63 20.55
CA LEU A 24 -12.92 11.78 19.73
C LEU A 24 -14.41 11.71 19.40
N GLN A 25 -14.94 10.52 19.12
CA GLN A 25 -16.37 10.31 18.94
C GLN A 25 -17.15 10.64 20.23
N GLY A 26 -16.64 10.22 21.40
CA GLY A 26 -17.22 10.58 22.69
C GLY A 26 -17.22 12.09 22.96
N LEU A 27 -16.13 12.79 22.61
CA LEU A 27 -16.04 14.25 22.70
C LEU A 27 -16.99 14.95 21.72
N TYR A 28 -17.07 14.44 20.47
CA TYR A 28 -17.97 14.95 19.44
C TYR A 28 -19.43 14.88 19.90
N TYR A 29 -19.87 13.75 20.44
CA TYR A 29 -21.23 13.61 20.96
C TYR A 29 -21.48 14.45 22.22
N LYS A 30 -20.51 14.56 23.14
CA LYS A 30 -20.63 15.48 24.28
C LYS A 30 -20.79 16.94 23.84
N MET A 31 -20.06 17.36 22.81
CA MET A 31 -20.18 18.71 22.25
C MET A 31 -21.51 18.92 21.52
N CYS A 32 -21.95 17.96 20.69
CA CYS A 32 -23.25 18.04 20.01
C CYS A 32 -24.42 18.02 20.98
N GLN A 33 -24.31 17.28 22.09
CA GLN A 33 -25.30 17.25 23.16
C GLN A 33 -25.40 18.60 23.88
N ARG A 34 -24.27 19.28 24.13
CA ARG A 34 -24.26 20.63 24.72
C ARG A 34 -24.94 21.67 23.82
N ILE A 35 -24.95 21.45 22.51
CA ILE A 35 -25.59 22.32 21.51
C ILE A 35 -27.07 21.90 21.27
N GLY A 36 -27.53 20.79 21.85
CA GLY A 36 -28.91 20.32 21.72
C GLY A 36 -29.26 19.69 20.36
N ARG A 37 -28.25 19.21 19.61
CA ARG A 37 -28.41 18.82 18.21
C ARG A 37 -28.68 17.32 17.97
N ILE A 38 -28.31 16.44 18.92
CA ILE A 38 -28.36 14.98 18.75
C ILE A 38 -28.62 14.30 20.12
N ASP A 39 -29.61 13.40 20.19
CA ASP A 39 -29.87 12.54 21.36
C ASP A 39 -28.95 11.30 21.38
N ARG A 40 -28.84 10.63 22.54
CA ARG A 40 -27.92 9.49 22.72
C ARG A 40 -28.20 8.35 21.72
N LEU A 41 -27.38 8.26 20.67
CA LEU A 41 -27.38 7.14 19.74
C LEU A 41 -26.90 5.86 20.46
N PRO A 42 -27.58 4.71 20.29
CA PRO A 42 -27.15 3.45 20.89
C PRO A 42 -25.82 3.00 20.26
N VAL A 43 -24.96 2.39 21.09
CA VAL A 43 -23.55 2.03 20.77
C VAL A 43 -23.42 1.06 19.57
N ASN A 44 -24.52 0.43 19.15
CA ASN A 44 -24.58 -0.49 18.00
C ASN A 44 -25.49 0.00 16.86
N SER A 45 -25.85 1.29 16.83
CA SER A 45 -26.56 1.86 15.68
C SER A 45 -25.62 1.96 14.47
N VAL A 46 -26.16 1.71 13.27
CA VAL A 46 -25.44 1.88 12.00
C VAL A 46 -24.87 3.30 11.86
N ASP A 47 -25.58 4.29 12.40
CA ASP A 47 -25.14 5.69 12.39
C ASP A 47 -23.94 5.94 13.31
N PHE A 48 -23.87 5.28 14.47
CA PHE A 48 -22.70 5.36 15.37
C PHE A 48 -21.43 4.83 14.70
N GLU A 49 -21.51 3.71 13.98
CA GLU A 49 -20.36 3.17 13.25
C GLU A 49 -19.96 4.06 12.06
N ARG A 50 -20.95 4.60 11.34
CA ARG A 50 -20.73 5.52 10.22
C ARG A 50 -20.01 6.78 10.69
N ASP A 51 -20.43 7.38 11.79
CA ASP A 51 -19.80 8.59 12.33
C ASP A 51 -18.39 8.31 12.88
N ARG A 52 -18.18 7.14 13.50
CA ARG A 52 -16.85 6.68 13.89
C ARG A 52 -15.89 6.63 12.69
N LYS A 53 -16.35 6.09 11.57
CA LYS A 53 -15.56 5.94 10.34
C LYS A 53 -15.29 7.30 9.66
N LYS A 54 -16.27 8.21 9.62
CA LYS A 54 -16.06 9.58 9.14
C LYS A 54 -14.99 10.32 9.94
N ILE A 55 -15.05 10.23 11.28
CA ILE A 55 -14.04 10.84 12.17
C ILE A 55 -12.66 10.25 11.88
N SER A 56 -12.57 8.92 11.74
CA SER A 56 -11.31 8.26 11.38
C SER A 56 -10.74 8.78 10.05
N VAL A 57 -11.55 8.82 8.98
CA VAL A 57 -11.12 9.35 7.68
C VAL A 57 -10.70 10.81 7.76
N SER A 58 -11.41 11.65 8.52
CA SER A 58 -11.04 13.05 8.70
C SER A 58 -9.68 13.22 9.39
N LEU A 59 -9.39 12.41 10.43
CA LEU A 59 -8.08 12.44 11.09
C LEU A 59 -6.96 12.01 10.16
N ILE A 60 -7.22 10.97 9.35
CA ILE A 60 -6.23 10.45 8.43
C ILE A 60 -5.98 11.44 7.29
N MET A 61 -7.01 12.12 6.82
CA MET A 61 -6.89 13.21 5.84
C MET A 61 -6.07 14.39 6.40
N LEU A 62 -6.29 14.77 7.67
CA LEU A 62 -5.46 15.77 8.34
C LEU A 62 -4.00 15.31 8.47
N TYR A 63 -3.76 14.04 8.80
CA TYR A 63 -2.40 13.49 8.91
C TYR A 63 -1.70 13.40 7.54
N PHE A 64 -2.44 13.04 6.50
CA PHE A 64 -1.97 13.07 5.11
C PHE A 64 -1.59 14.49 4.71
N MET A 65 -2.42 15.48 5.01
CA MET A 65 -2.11 16.89 4.78
C MET A 65 -0.88 17.36 5.58
N PHE A 66 -0.76 16.95 6.84
CA PHE A 66 0.43 17.24 7.64
C PHE A 66 1.70 16.69 7.00
N ILE A 67 1.66 15.48 6.44
CA ILE A 67 2.82 14.88 5.78
C ILE A 67 3.12 15.52 4.44
N LEU A 68 2.11 15.88 3.66
CA LEU A 68 2.31 16.67 2.44
C LEU A 68 2.95 18.02 2.76
N CYS A 69 2.47 18.73 3.78
CA CYS A 69 3.05 19.98 4.25
C CYS A 69 4.49 19.78 4.74
N LYS A 70 4.72 18.74 5.56
CA LYS A 70 6.06 18.36 6.01
C LYS A 70 6.96 18.07 4.82
N PHE A 71 6.51 17.37 3.79
CA PHE A 71 7.34 17.06 2.62
C PHE A 71 7.64 18.31 1.77
N TYR A 72 6.66 19.22 1.64
CA TYR A 72 6.85 20.49 0.96
C TYR A 72 7.85 21.39 1.69
N VAL A 73 7.71 21.51 3.02
CA VAL A 73 8.56 22.36 3.88
C VAL A 73 9.91 21.70 4.19
N LYS A 74 9.99 20.37 4.22
CA LYS A 74 11.23 19.61 4.46
C LYS A 74 12.12 19.67 3.24
N THR A 75 12.73 20.82 3.11
CA THR A 75 13.93 21.12 2.37
C THR A 75 15.06 20.62 3.28
N SER A 76 15.37 19.31 3.22
CA SER A 76 16.59 18.81 3.87
C SER A 76 17.74 19.67 3.36
N GLU A 77 18.79 19.91 4.14
CA GLU A 77 20.02 20.55 3.66
C GLU A 77 20.65 19.72 2.52
N ASN A 78 20.09 19.86 1.33
CA ASN A 78 20.47 19.11 0.18
C ASN A 78 21.76 19.74 -0.32
N PHE A 79 22.75 18.92 -0.70
CA PHE A 79 24.03 19.42 -1.20
C PHE A 79 23.81 20.35 -2.41
N TYR A 80 22.78 20.08 -3.20
CA TYR A 80 22.32 20.94 -4.28
C TYR A 80 21.87 22.33 -3.80
N GLU A 81 21.12 22.40 -2.71
CA GLU A 81 20.62 23.66 -2.15
C GLU A 81 21.71 24.45 -1.41
N ILE A 82 22.62 23.76 -0.71
CA ILE A 82 23.82 24.36 -0.11
C ILE A 82 24.64 25.09 -1.19
N LEU A 83 24.80 24.48 -2.37
CA LEU A 83 25.48 25.06 -3.52
C LEU A 83 24.57 25.98 -4.37
N ARG A 84 23.27 26.06 -4.02
CA ARG A 84 22.19 26.78 -4.74
C ARG A 84 22.01 26.34 -6.20
N ILE A 85 22.34 25.10 -6.53
CA ILE A 85 22.23 24.53 -7.88
C ILE A 85 20.97 23.68 -7.98
N SER A 86 20.36 23.66 -9.17
CA SER A 86 19.25 22.77 -9.45
C SER A 86 19.76 21.33 -9.65
N PRO A 87 19.17 20.31 -9.01
CA PRO A 87 19.54 18.89 -9.22
C PRO A 87 19.46 18.45 -10.69
N TYR A 88 18.66 19.14 -11.51
CA TYR A 88 18.41 18.79 -12.90
C TYR A 88 19.50 19.28 -13.88
N ILE A 89 20.27 20.32 -13.50
CA ILE A 89 21.22 21.01 -14.37
C ILE A 89 22.56 21.09 -13.64
N VAL A 90 23.29 19.97 -13.63
CA VAL A 90 24.58 19.87 -12.96
C VAL A 90 25.66 19.73 -14.02
N ASN A 91 26.16 20.88 -14.50
CA ASN A 91 27.38 20.91 -15.30
C ASN A 91 28.60 21.07 -14.35
N LYS A 92 29.66 20.29 -14.56
CA LYS A 92 30.92 20.38 -13.77
C LYS A 92 31.46 21.82 -13.71
N ARG A 93 31.32 22.58 -14.81
CA ARG A 93 31.72 23.99 -14.88
C ARG A 93 30.87 24.89 -13.99
N GLU A 94 29.55 24.69 -13.99
CA GLU A 94 28.64 25.46 -13.15
C GLU A 94 28.83 25.15 -11.67
N LEU A 95 29.01 23.86 -11.34
CA LEU A 95 29.30 23.39 -9.99
C LEU A 95 30.55 24.08 -9.42
N ARG A 96 31.66 24.08 -10.16
CA ARG A 96 32.90 24.75 -9.75
C ARG A 96 32.71 26.26 -9.58
N ARG A 97 31.98 26.91 -10.49
CA ARG A 97 31.71 28.36 -10.43
C ARG A 97 30.91 28.74 -9.19
N ARG A 98 29.87 27.97 -8.87
CA ARG A 98 29.01 28.19 -7.70
C ARG A 98 29.74 27.91 -6.40
N PHE A 99 30.49 26.82 -6.34
CA PHE A 99 31.35 26.51 -5.20
C PHE A 99 32.31 27.67 -4.90
N HIS A 100 33.06 28.14 -5.90
CA HIS A 100 33.98 29.27 -5.72
C HIS A 100 33.26 30.54 -5.20
N LYS A 101 32.09 30.86 -5.76
CA LYS A 101 31.28 32.01 -5.31
C LYS A 101 30.82 31.88 -3.85
N MET A 102 30.50 30.67 -3.39
CA MET A 102 30.07 30.41 -2.01
C MET A 102 31.27 30.38 -1.06
N THR A 103 32.40 29.79 -1.47
CA THR A 103 33.65 29.79 -0.71
C THR A 103 34.12 31.21 -0.40
N LEU A 104 34.06 32.14 -1.36
CA LEU A 104 34.41 33.56 -1.12
C LEU A 104 33.55 34.27 -0.06
N LYS A 105 32.36 33.73 0.24
CA LYS A 105 31.47 34.26 1.26
C LYS A 105 31.72 33.63 2.64
N VAL A 106 31.99 32.33 2.68
CA VAL A 106 32.06 31.51 3.92
C VAL A 106 33.52 31.21 4.33
N HIS A 107 34.51 31.76 3.63
CA HIS A 107 35.92 31.48 3.93
C HIS A 107 36.29 31.87 5.37
N PRO A 108 36.95 30.99 6.16
CA PRO A 108 37.27 31.24 7.56
C PRO A 108 38.13 32.50 7.75
N ASP A 109 39.11 32.78 6.87
CA ASP A 109 39.94 34.00 6.96
C ASP A 109 39.15 35.31 6.85
N LYS A 110 37.97 35.28 6.23
CA LYS A 110 37.16 36.49 6.02
C LYS A 110 36.17 36.73 7.15
N ILE A 111 35.87 35.70 7.94
CA ILE A 111 34.92 35.77 9.05
C ILE A 111 35.70 35.41 10.31
N ASN A 112 36.15 36.42 11.04
CA ASN A 112 36.92 36.25 12.30
C ASN A 112 36.22 35.37 13.37
N ASN A 113 34.91 35.10 13.20
CA ASN A 113 34.08 34.20 14.02
C ASN A 113 33.24 33.23 13.15
N GLY A 114 33.71 32.87 11.95
CA GLY A 114 32.95 32.04 11.01
C GLY A 114 32.76 30.62 11.52
N ASP A 115 31.56 30.08 11.40
CA ASP A 115 31.28 28.69 11.76
C ASP A 115 32.02 27.79 10.76
N SER A 116 33.20 27.31 11.17
CA SER A 116 34.05 26.40 10.39
C SER A 116 33.28 25.18 9.87
N ARG A 117 32.20 24.81 10.57
CA ARG A 117 31.23 23.80 10.17
C ARG A 117 30.58 24.11 8.83
N GLU A 118 30.07 25.32 8.58
CA GLU A 118 29.42 25.67 7.31
C GLU A 118 30.37 25.52 6.12
N PHE A 119 31.63 25.93 6.30
CA PHE A 119 32.66 25.77 5.27
C PHE A 119 32.97 24.29 5.01
N MET A 120 33.08 23.48 6.07
CA MET A 120 33.28 22.04 5.93
C MET A 120 32.10 21.37 5.22
N THR A 121 30.86 21.73 5.54
CA THR A 121 29.65 21.20 4.88
C THR A 121 29.62 21.60 3.40
N LEU A 122 29.98 22.85 3.07
CA LEU A 122 30.08 23.32 1.68
C LEU A 122 31.14 22.54 0.88
N ARG A 123 32.31 22.31 1.47
CA ARG A 123 33.40 21.54 0.84
C ARG A 123 32.99 20.08 0.65
N PHE A 124 32.35 19.48 1.65
CA PHE A 124 31.83 18.12 1.58
C PHE A 124 30.79 17.98 0.47
N ALA A 125 29.81 18.90 0.41
CA ALA A 125 28.79 18.94 -0.63
C ALA A 125 29.41 19.01 -2.04
N TYR A 126 30.43 19.86 -2.25
CA TYR A 126 31.13 19.94 -3.53
C TYR A 126 31.85 18.64 -3.89
N ASN A 127 32.58 18.03 -2.96
CA ASN A 127 33.29 16.77 -3.21
C ASN A 127 32.34 15.65 -3.62
N VAL A 128 31.20 15.53 -2.93
CA VAL A 128 30.18 14.51 -3.22
C VAL A 128 29.57 14.74 -4.60
N LEU A 129 29.19 15.97 -4.94
CA LEU A 129 28.55 16.27 -6.23
C LEU A 129 29.53 16.27 -7.41
N SER A 130 30.82 16.51 -7.16
CA SER A 130 31.86 16.53 -8.20
C SER A 130 32.19 15.13 -8.72
N ASN A 131 32.12 14.11 -7.86
CA ASN A 131 32.35 12.72 -8.26
C ASN A 131 31.03 12.07 -8.67
N GLU A 132 30.96 11.54 -9.89
CA GLU A 132 29.76 10.91 -10.43
C GLU A 132 29.28 9.72 -9.58
N ARG A 133 30.21 8.97 -8.98
CA ARG A 133 29.89 7.83 -8.10
C ARG A 133 29.27 8.29 -6.78
N HIS A 134 29.89 9.26 -6.10
CA HIS A 134 29.32 9.77 -4.84
C HIS A 134 27.99 10.48 -5.07
N ARG A 135 27.86 11.20 -6.19
CA ARG A 135 26.59 11.81 -6.61
C ARG A 135 25.49 10.76 -6.78
N PHE A 136 25.80 9.65 -7.46
CA PHE A 136 24.88 8.54 -7.66
C PHE A 136 24.39 7.92 -6.34
N VAL A 137 25.31 7.68 -5.39
CA VAL A 137 25.00 7.14 -4.07
C VAL A 137 24.15 8.14 -3.28
N TYR A 138 24.56 9.41 -3.28
CA TYR A 138 23.87 10.47 -2.56
C TYR A 138 22.42 10.65 -3.03
N GLU A 139 22.17 10.63 -4.33
CA GLU A 139 20.83 10.77 -4.90
C GLU A 139 19.88 9.64 -4.47
N ARG A 140 20.39 8.42 -4.20
CA ARG A 140 19.57 7.22 -3.92
C ARG A 140 19.48 6.84 -2.44
N LEU A 141 20.58 6.97 -1.71
CA LEU A 141 20.69 6.52 -0.31
C LEU A 141 20.87 7.68 0.68
N GLY A 142 21.20 8.88 0.19
CA GLY A 142 21.50 10.04 1.01
C GLY A 142 22.94 10.09 1.52
N SER A 143 23.23 11.07 2.38
CA SER A 143 24.61 11.38 2.81
C SER A 143 25.23 10.32 3.73
N SER A 144 24.43 9.60 4.51
CA SER A 144 24.93 8.62 5.48
C SER A 144 25.57 7.36 4.85
N MET A 145 25.36 7.12 3.55
CA MET A 145 25.88 5.93 2.87
C MET A 145 27.11 6.24 2.01
N ILE A 146 27.57 7.49 1.99
CA ILE A 146 28.70 7.92 1.15
C ILE A 146 30.00 7.23 1.61
N GLU A 147 30.28 7.23 2.91
CA GLU A 147 31.47 6.60 3.48
C GLU A 147 31.49 5.09 3.20
N TRP A 148 30.36 4.40 3.42
CA TRP A 148 30.23 2.98 3.07
C TRP A 148 30.45 2.72 1.58
N SER A 149 29.96 3.61 0.71
CA SER A 149 30.05 3.44 -0.75
C SER A 149 31.48 3.47 -1.31
N GLU A 150 32.46 3.96 -0.56
CA GLU A 150 33.88 3.92 -0.95
C GLU A 150 34.44 2.51 -0.93
N THR A 151 33.92 1.66 -0.05
CA THR A 151 34.41 0.30 0.20
C THR A 151 33.76 -0.79 -0.65
N VAL A 152 32.65 -0.48 -1.32
CA VAL A 152 31.81 -1.47 -2.02
C VAL A 152 31.61 -1.13 -3.48
N SER A 153 31.22 -2.09 -4.32
CA SER A 153 30.96 -1.84 -5.74
C SER A 153 29.66 -1.05 -5.94
N LEU A 154 29.50 -0.45 -7.12
CA LEU A 154 28.23 0.18 -7.54
C LEU A 154 27.07 -0.82 -7.53
N TYR A 155 27.33 -2.09 -7.85
CA TYR A 155 26.32 -3.15 -7.79
C TYR A 155 25.80 -3.38 -6.37
N ASP A 156 26.69 -3.36 -5.38
CA ASP A 156 26.31 -3.55 -3.97
C ASP A 156 25.46 -2.38 -3.47
N VAL A 157 25.73 -1.15 -3.93
CA VAL A 157 24.92 0.03 -3.63
C VAL A 157 23.50 -0.11 -4.17
N ILE A 158 23.36 -0.57 -5.42
CA ILE A 158 22.04 -0.81 -6.03
C ILE A 158 21.32 -1.93 -5.30
N PHE A 159 22.04 -3.02 -5.01
CA PHE A 159 21.48 -4.16 -4.30
C PHE A 159 20.98 -3.78 -2.90
N GLU A 160 21.74 -2.98 -2.15
CA GLU A 160 21.32 -2.50 -0.83
C GLU A 160 20.08 -1.58 -0.93
N SER A 161 20.01 -0.75 -1.97
CA SER A 161 18.82 0.08 -2.24
C SER A 161 17.59 -0.80 -2.50
N VAL A 162 17.70 -1.78 -3.40
CA VAL A 162 16.61 -2.71 -3.75
C VAL A 162 16.22 -3.58 -2.56
N LYS A 163 17.19 -4.04 -1.77
CA LYS A 163 16.97 -4.85 -0.57
C LYS A 163 16.21 -4.06 0.49
N SER A 164 16.56 -2.80 0.71
CA SER A 164 15.83 -1.93 1.66
C SER A 164 14.37 -1.77 1.26
N THR A 165 14.13 -1.50 -0.03
CA THR A 165 12.79 -1.48 -0.62
C THR A 165 12.07 -2.82 -0.41
N LEU A 166 12.68 -3.94 -0.79
CA LEU A 166 12.08 -5.27 -0.67
C LEU A 166 11.70 -5.62 0.77
N GLN A 167 12.56 -5.29 1.74
CA GLN A 167 12.27 -5.49 3.17
C GLN A 167 11.06 -4.68 3.63
N PHE A 168 10.89 -3.46 3.13
CA PHE A 168 9.76 -2.61 3.46
C PHE A 168 8.43 -3.19 2.94
N TYR A 169 8.35 -3.47 1.64
CA TYR A 169 7.13 -4.04 1.03
C TYR A 169 6.85 -5.45 1.51
N GLY A 170 7.88 -6.28 1.70
CA GLY A 170 7.76 -7.61 2.29
C GLY A 170 7.22 -7.54 3.72
N GLY A 171 7.77 -6.64 4.55
CA GLY A 171 7.28 -6.41 5.91
C GLY A 171 5.82 -5.98 5.96
N ILE A 172 5.41 -5.02 5.12
CA ILE A 172 4.01 -4.59 5.01
C ILE A 172 3.12 -5.77 4.60
N THR A 173 3.52 -6.51 3.57
CA THR A 173 2.74 -7.65 3.06
C THR A 173 2.57 -8.72 4.14
N ILE A 174 3.63 -9.04 4.90
CA ILE A 174 3.56 -9.99 6.02
C ILE A 174 2.60 -9.50 7.10
N VAL A 175 2.69 -8.24 7.52
CA VAL A 175 1.78 -7.74 8.57
C VAL A 175 0.33 -7.69 8.08
N PHE A 176 0.10 -7.39 6.79
CA PHE A 176 -1.23 -7.48 6.19
C PHE A 176 -1.77 -8.91 6.17
N LEU A 177 -0.95 -9.89 5.81
CA LEU A 177 -1.33 -11.32 5.86
C LEU A 177 -1.63 -11.77 7.30
N VAL A 178 -0.77 -11.41 8.26
CA VAL A 178 -1.00 -11.72 9.69
C VAL A 178 -2.28 -11.07 10.19
N SER A 179 -2.53 -9.80 9.83
CA SER A 179 -3.76 -9.11 10.20
C SER A 179 -5.00 -9.77 9.58
N ASN A 180 -4.87 -10.37 8.40
CA ASN A 180 -5.94 -11.14 7.77
C ASN A 180 -6.25 -12.42 8.54
N PHE A 181 -5.22 -13.16 8.98
CA PHE A 181 -5.39 -14.38 9.80
C PHE A 181 -6.02 -14.10 11.16
N ILE A 182 -5.66 -12.98 11.82
CA ILE A 182 -6.22 -12.61 13.13
C ILE A 182 -7.66 -12.08 13.01
N GLY A 183 -8.12 -11.75 11.80
CA GLY A 183 -9.50 -11.29 11.58
C GLY A 183 -9.79 -9.87 12.07
N ILE A 184 -8.77 -9.11 12.47
CA ILE A 184 -8.91 -7.70 12.88
C ILE A 184 -9.45 -6.86 11.71
N LYS A 185 -9.08 -7.23 10.47
CA LYS A 185 -9.54 -6.66 9.20
C LYS A 185 -9.47 -7.73 8.11
N PRO A 186 -10.52 -8.56 7.89
CA PRO A 186 -10.49 -9.63 6.91
C PRO A 186 -10.37 -9.06 5.49
N LEU A 187 -9.39 -9.56 4.74
CA LEU A 187 -9.08 -9.15 3.38
C LEU A 187 -10.11 -9.75 2.42
N LYS A 188 -11.24 -9.07 2.24
CA LYS A 188 -12.26 -9.54 1.29
C LYS A 188 -11.87 -9.24 -0.17
N ARG A 189 -10.89 -8.35 -0.42
CA ARG A 189 -10.54 -7.85 -1.76
C ARG A 189 -9.04 -7.77 -2.01
N PHE A 190 -8.61 -8.31 -3.16
CA PHE A 190 -7.21 -8.42 -3.58
C PHE A 190 -6.55 -7.11 -4.03
N TRP A 191 -7.32 -6.04 -4.25
CA TRP A 191 -6.82 -4.76 -4.79
C TRP A 191 -5.70 -4.12 -3.94
N HIS A 192 -5.64 -4.41 -2.64
CA HIS A 192 -4.55 -3.96 -1.76
C HIS A 192 -3.17 -4.39 -2.29
N PHE A 193 -3.04 -5.63 -2.76
CA PHE A 193 -1.78 -6.13 -3.33
C PHE A 193 -1.44 -5.45 -4.65
N TYR A 194 -2.45 -5.06 -5.43
CA TYR A 194 -2.23 -4.29 -6.66
C TYR A 194 -1.66 -2.90 -6.36
N ILE A 195 -2.17 -2.22 -5.34
CA ILE A 195 -1.66 -0.89 -4.94
C ILE A 195 -0.24 -0.99 -4.40
N ILE A 196 0.04 -1.99 -3.55
CA ILE A 196 1.39 -2.29 -3.05
C ILE A 196 2.35 -2.58 -4.22
N GLY A 197 1.92 -3.41 -5.18
CA GLY A 197 2.68 -3.73 -6.39
C GLY A 197 2.94 -2.50 -7.27
N LEU A 198 1.92 -1.67 -7.51
CA LEU A 198 2.04 -0.44 -8.28
C LEU A 198 3.08 0.50 -7.65
N TRP A 199 3.00 0.72 -6.34
CA TRP A 199 3.96 1.56 -5.62
C TRP A 199 5.37 0.99 -5.64
N PHE A 200 5.51 -0.32 -5.50
CA PHE A 200 6.79 -1.01 -5.63
C PHE A 200 7.43 -0.83 -7.02
N THR A 201 6.63 -0.93 -8.09
CA THR A 201 7.15 -0.67 -9.45
C THR A 201 7.56 0.78 -9.66
N LEU A 202 6.79 1.75 -9.15
CA LEU A 202 7.15 3.17 -9.20
C LEU A 202 8.46 3.45 -8.44
N GLU A 203 8.65 2.77 -7.31
CA GLU A 203 9.85 2.88 -6.50
C GLU A 203 11.10 2.32 -7.20
N ILE A 204 11.01 1.12 -7.77
CA ILE A 204 12.09 0.54 -8.57
C ILE A 204 12.45 1.46 -9.73
N LEU A 205 11.45 2.00 -10.42
CA LEU A 205 11.69 2.93 -11.53
C LEU A 205 12.44 4.19 -11.06
N SER A 206 12.12 4.68 -9.86
CA SER A 206 12.79 5.83 -9.24
C SER A 206 14.21 5.51 -8.75
N ILE A 207 14.51 4.25 -8.39
CA ILE A 207 15.87 3.79 -8.08
C ILE A 207 16.70 3.69 -9.36
N ILE A 208 16.15 3.12 -10.44
CA ILE A 208 16.88 2.94 -11.69
C ILE A 208 17.22 4.30 -12.32
N ARG A 209 16.30 5.26 -12.26
CA ARG A 209 16.42 6.55 -12.94
C ARG A 209 16.87 7.68 -12.00
N SER A 210 17.98 8.34 -12.31
CA SER A 210 18.45 9.53 -11.55
C SER A 210 17.52 10.75 -11.62
N ARG A 211 16.50 10.76 -12.50
CA ARG A 211 15.54 11.87 -12.64
C ARG A 211 14.16 11.44 -12.15
N PRO A 212 13.45 12.25 -11.34
CA PRO A 212 12.11 11.93 -10.88
C PRO A 212 11.15 11.72 -12.06
N ILE A 213 10.25 10.73 -11.94
CA ILE A 213 9.27 10.36 -12.98
C ILE A 213 8.06 11.29 -12.93
N PHE A 214 7.46 11.58 -14.09
CA PHE A 214 6.19 12.30 -14.16
C PHE A 214 5.08 11.42 -13.56
N PRO A 215 4.17 11.92 -12.69
CA PRO A 215 3.90 13.34 -12.41
C PRO A 215 4.66 13.94 -11.21
N LEU A 216 5.51 13.16 -10.53
CA LEU A 216 6.14 13.57 -9.27
C LEU A 216 7.03 14.80 -9.41
N ASN A 217 7.68 14.96 -10.56
CA ASN A 217 8.47 16.14 -10.87
C ASN A 217 7.64 17.44 -10.96
N PHE A 218 6.35 17.34 -11.31
CA PHE A 218 5.43 18.48 -11.37
C PHE A 218 4.95 18.88 -9.97
N ILE A 219 4.68 17.90 -9.12
CA ILE A 219 4.14 18.12 -7.78
C ILE A 219 5.23 18.57 -6.81
N PHE A 220 6.47 18.10 -6.98
CA PHE A 220 7.58 18.35 -6.05
C PHE A 220 8.89 18.70 -6.78
N PRO A 221 9.06 19.96 -7.22
CA PRO A 221 10.28 20.38 -7.90
C PRO A 221 11.47 20.40 -6.92
N GLY A 222 12.61 19.84 -7.36
CA GLY A 222 13.89 19.94 -6.65
C GLY A 222 14.16 18.89 -5.58
N LYS A 223 13.27 17.91 -5.38
CA LYS A 223 13.47 16.81 -4.41
C LYS A 223 14.32 15.68 -4.98
N LEU A 224 15.12 15.06 -4.12
CA LEU A 224 15.99 13.95 -4.48
C LEU A 224 15.25 12.60 -4.48
N PRO A 225 15.71 11.60 -5.26
CA PRO A 225 15.08 10.28 -5.30
C PRO A 225 14.93 9.62 -3.92
N PHE A 226 15.92 9.74 -3.03
CA PHE A 226 15.82 9.17 -1.68
C PHE A 226 14.78 9.88 -0.80
N GLU A 227 14.62 11.20 -0.92
CA GLU A 227 13.61 11.95 -0.16
C GLU A 227 12.21 11.55 -0.61
N PHE A 228 12.05 11.39 -1.92
CA PHE A 228 10.84 10.84 -2.51
C PHE A 228 10.54 9.44 -1.97
N LEU A 229 11.52 8.55 -1.95
CA LEU A 229 11.40 7.19 -1.41
C LEU A 229 10.85 7.14 0.02
N THR A 230 11.43 7.96 0.90
CA THR A 230 11.01 8.01 2.30
C THR A 230 9.57 8.51 2.45
N THR A 231 9.19 9.49 1.62
CA THR A 231 7.84 10.06 1.62
C THR A 231 6.84 9.07 1.07
N VAL A 232 7.21 8.32 0.03
CA VAL A 232 6.41 7.23 -0.54
C VAL A 232 6.11 6.19 0.55
N HIS A 233 7.12 5.73 1.27
CA HIS A 233 6.90 4.76 2.35
C HIS A 233 5.96 5.29 3.44
N ASP A 234 6.08 6.55 3.83
CA ASP A 234 5.20 7.18 4.82
C ASP A 234 3.76 7.34 4.29
N LEU A 235 3.60 7.79 3.04
CA LEU A 235 2.29 7.91 2.39
C LEU A 235 1.61 6.55 2.21
N LEU A 236 2.35 5.52 1.83
CA LEU A 236 1.82 4.17 1.66
C LEU A 236 1.28 3.62 2.98
N ARG A 237 2.01 3.78 4.10
CA ARG A 237 1.54 3.34 5.43
C ARG A 237 0.22 3.99 5.82
N ILE A 238 0.06 5.27 5.51
CA ILE A 238 -1.13 6.06 5.83
C ILE A 238 -2.27 5.68 4.93
N PHE A 239 -2.02 5.59 3.63
CA PHE A 239 -2.99 5.16 2.66
C PHE A 239 -3.54 3.79 3.04
N LEU A 240 -2.66 2.84 3.37
CA LEU A 240 -3.04 1.49 3.81
C LEU A 240 -3.82 1.49 5.14
N LEU A 241 -3.50 2.39 6.08
CA LEU A 241 -4.27 2.57 7.31
C LEU A 241 -5.67 3.15 7.04
N ALA A 242 -5.73 4.18 6.19
CA ALA A 242 -6.95 4.89 5.78
C ALA A 242 -7.91 4.02 5.00
N TRP A 243 -7.36 3.18 4.13
CA TRP A 243 -8.14 2.52 3.10
C TRP A 243 -9.19 1.59 3.68
N SER A 244 -8.89 0.91 4.79
CA SER A 244 -9.86 0.08 5.49
C SER A 244 -11.08 0.87 6.00
N ASP A 245 -10.94 2.15 6.31
CA ASP A 245 -12.06 3.00 6.73
C ASP A 245 -12.76 3.63 5.52
N ILE A 246 -12.00 3.97 4.46
CA ILE A 246 -12.52 4.48 3.19
C ILE A 246 -13.36 3.41 2.47
N GLU A 247 -12.89 2.15 2.44
CA GLU A 247 -13.56 1.04 1.76
C GLU A 247 -14.97 0.84 2.30
N PHE A 248 -15.17 0.94 3.61
CA PHE A 248 -16.49 0.83 4.24
C PHE A 248 -17.44 1.99 3.85
N ILE A 249 -16.89 3.19 3.66
CA ILE A 249 -17.68 4.38 3.29
C ILE A 249 -18.02 4.36 1.79
N LEU A 250 -17.05 4.00 0.94
CA LEU A 250 -17.18 4.03 -0.51
C LEU A 250 -17.95 2.82 -1.04
N PHE A 251 -17.74 1.67 -0.42
CA PHE A 251 -18.44 0.42 -0.69
C PHE A 251 -19.08 -0.04 0.61
N PRO A 252 -20.22 0.57 1.02
CA PRO A 252 -21.06 -0.08 2.03
C PRO A 252 -21.27 -1.52 1.56
N HIS A 253 -21.26 -2.49 2.47
CA HIS A 253 -21.61 -3.88 2.13
C HIS A 253 -23.01 -3.86 1.52
N GLU A 254 -23.11 -3.69 0.20
CA GLU A 254 -24.16 -4.34 -0.55
C GLU A 254 -24.03 -5.81 -0.22
N ASN A 255 -25.15 -6.45 0.05
CA ASN A 255 -25.26 -7.88 0.30
C ASN A 255 -24.66 -8.60 -0.91
N VAL A 256 -23.34 -8.78 -0.92
CA VAL A 256 -22.65 -9.63 -1.86
C VAL A 256 -23.29 -10.97 -1.60
N ILE A 257 -24.14 -11.39 -2.54
CA ILE A 257 -24.79 -12.70 -2.52
C ILE A 257 -23.70 -13.66 -2.11
N ASP A 258 -23.83 -14.22 -0.90
CA ASP A 258 -22.77 -15.05 -0.36
C ASP A 258 -22.69 -16.25 -1.29
N VAL A 259 -21.68 -16.27 -2.16
CA VAL A 259 -21.52 -17.29 -3.18
C VAL A 259 -21.46 -18.66 -2.50
N SER A 260 -21.02 -18.71 -1.24
CA SER A 260 -21.11 -19.89 -0.38
C SER A 260 -22.55 -20.30 -0.09
N GLU A 261 -23.44 -19.37 0.25
CA GLU A 261 -24.84 -19.65 0.56
C GLU A 261 -25.64 -19.99 -0.70
N ALA A 262 -25.43 -19.26 -1.80
CA ALA A 262 -26.01 -19.57 -3.10
C ALA A 262 -25.54 -20.94 -3.61
N SER A 263 -24.25 -21.28 -3.47
CA SER A 263 -23.72 -22.60 -3.85
C SER A 263 -24.27 -23.72 -2.97
N LYS A 264 -24.44 -23.49 -1.66
CA LYS A 264 -25.10 -24.44 -0.75
C LYS A 264 -26.56 -24.67 -1.12
N GLN A 265 -27.29 -23.61 -1.46
CA GLN A 265 -28.67 -23.71 -1.93
C GLN A 265 -28.77 -24.51 -3.23
N ILE A 266 -27.92 -24.22 -4.22
CA ILE A 266 -27.86 -24.98 -5.48
C ILE A 266 -27.52 -26.44 -5.23
N PHE A 267 -26.54 -26.74 -4.36
CA PHE A 267 -26.17 -28.10 -4.01
C PHE A 267 -27.31 -28.85 -3.32
N SER A 268 -28.04 -28.18 -2.40
CA SER A 268 -29.21 -28.74 -1.74
C SER A 268 -30.36 -29.01 -2.72
N LEU A 269 -30.59 -28.12 -3.68
CA LEU A 269 -31.60 -28.32 -4.71
C LEU A 269 -31.22 -29.46 -5.65
N SER A 270 -29.95 -29.56 -6.02
CA SER A 270 -29.41 -30.65 -6.84
C SER A 270 -29.56 -32.00 -6.14
N SER A 271 -29.34 -32.08 -4.82
CA SER A 271 -29.48 -33.34 -4.09
C SER A 271 -30.94 -33.75 -3.93
N ILE A 272 -31.85 -32.79 -3.75
CA ILE A 272 -33.31 -33.03 -3.75
C ILE A 272 -33.76 -33.57 -5.10
N LEU A 273 -33.40 -32.89 -6.21
CA LEU A 273 -33.75 -33.32 -7.57
C LEU A 273 -33.22 -34.72 -7.89
N LEU A 274 -31.99 -35.03 -7.45
CA LEU A 274 -31.39 -36.35 -7.65
C LEU A 274 -32.13 -37.43 -6.85
N ASN A 275 -32.59 -37.11 -5.63
CA ASN A 275 -33.36 -38.04 -4.82
C ASN A 275 -34.76 -38.28 -5.40
N GLU A 276 -35.42 -37.22 -5.88
CA GLU A 276 -36.73 -37.30 -6.53
C GLU A 276 -36.66 -38.09 -7.83
N SER A 277 -35.64 -37.83 -8.67
CA SER A 277 -35.37 -38.62 -9.88
C SER A 277 -35.17 -40.11 -9.56
N ASN A 278 -34.36 -40.43 -8.54
CA ASN A 278 -34.18 -41.82 -8.11
C ASN A 278 -35.48 -42.46 -7.61
N HIS A 279 -36.33 -41.69 -6.92
CA HIS A 279 -37.62 -42.16 -6.44
C HIS A 279 -38.59 -42.44 -7.59
N LEU A 280 -38.68 -41.55 -8.58
CA LEU A 280 -39.50 -41.74 -9.78
C LEU A 280 -39.06 -43.00 -10.55
N VAL A 281 -37.76 -43.15 -10.79
CA VAL A 281 -37.20 -44.35 -11.43
C VAL A 281 -37.56 -45.60 -10.62
N LYS A 282 -37.47 -45.54 -9.29
CA LYS A 282 -37.87 -46.64 -8.39
C LYS A 282 -39.36 -46.97 -8.46
N MET A 283 -40.23 -45.97 -8.62
CA MET A 283 -41.67 -46.17 -8.80
C MET A 283 -41.98 -46.83 -10.14
N GLU A 284 -41.35 -46.39 -11.22
CA GLU A 284 -41.59 -46.94 -12.57
C GLU A 284 -41.33 -48.44 -12.65
N TYR A 285 -40.24 -48.93 -12.04
CA TYR A 285 -39.95 -50.36 -12.05
C TYR A 285 -40.53 -51.13 -10.84
N SER A 286 -41.26 -50.47 -9.94
CA SER A 286 -41.81 -51.11 -8.72
C SER A 286 -42.83 -52.20 -9.02
N SER A 287 -43.57 -52.07 -10.14
CA SER A 287 -44.58 -53.01 -10.61
C SER A 287 -44.01 -54.27 -11.26
N TYR A 288 -42.69 -54.34 -11.49
CA TYR A 288 -42.05 -55.48 -12.14
C TYR A 288 -41.57 -56.50 -11.10
N GLY A 289 -41.89 -57.78 -11.32
CA GLY A 289 -41.55 -58.87 -10.39
C GLY A 289 -40.04 -59.10 -10.20
N ASN A 290 -39.22 -58.87 -11.24
CA ASN A 290 -37.77 -59.02 -11.18
C ASN A 290 -37.08 -57.64 -11.20
N LYS A 291 -36.90 -57.07 -10.00
CA LYS A 291 -36.50 -55.66 -9.79
C LYS A 291 -35.06 -55.36 -10.22
N SER A 292 -34.13 -56.31 -10.12
CA SER A 292 -32.70 -56.07 -10.41
C SER A 292 -32.39 -56.07 -11.91
N THR A 293 -32.97 -57.01 -12.66
CA THR A 293 -32.77 -57.14 -14.12
C THR A 293 -33.44 -55.99 -14.87
N THR A 294 -34.65 -55.61 -14.47
CA THR A 294 -35.41 -54.50 -15.07
C THR A 294 -34.71 -53.16 -14.84
N LYS A 295 -34.17 -52.93 -13.63
CA LYS A 295 -33.39 -51.73 -13.31
C LYS A 295 -32.15 -51.59 -14.20
N ASN A 296 -31.41 -52.69 -14.40
CA ASN A 296 -30.22 -52.67 -15.24
C ASN A 296 -30.58 -52.40 -16.71
N ARG A 297 -31.65 -53.02 -17.22
CA ARG A 297 -32.13 -52.81 -18.60
C ARG A 297 -32.58 -51.37 -18.85
N ILE A 298 -33.31 -50.78 -17.92
CA ILE A 298 -33.72 -49.37 -18.02
C ILE A 298 -32.49 -48.45 -17.98
N LYS A 299 -31.53 -48.72 -17.09
CA LYS A 299 -30.29 -47.94 -16.99
C LYS A 299 -29.45 -48.02 -18.26
N GLU A 300 -29.35 -49.20 -18.88
CA GLU A 300 -28.67 -49.37 -20.17
C GLU A 300 -29.39 -48.62 -21.29
N ARG A 301 -30.73 -48.72 -21.35
CA ARG A 301 -31.51 -48.00 -22.37
C ARG A 301 -31.41 -46.48 -22.23
N ILE A 302 -31.43 -45.96 -21.00
CA ILE A 302 -31.22 -44.53 -20.75
C ILE A 302 -29.83 -44.09 -21.21
N LYS A 303 -28.79 -44.90 -20.94
CA LYS A 303 -27.43 -44.60 -21.42
C LYS A 303 -27.35 -44.55 -22.94
N GLU A 304 -27.98 -45.51 -23.63
CA GLU A 304 -28.05 -45.55 -25.10
C GLU A 304 -28.69 -44.27 -25.65
N VAL A 305 -29.86 -43.88 -25.12
CA VAL A 305 -30.60 -42.68 -25.57
C VAL A 305 -29.81 -41.39 -25.30
N VAL A 306 -29.11 -41.30 -24.16
CA VAL A 306 -28.27 -40.13 -23.85
C VAL A 306 -27.07 -40.04 -24.79
N LEU A 307 -26.43 -41.17 -25.12
CA LEU A 307 -25.34 -41.23 -26.08
C LEU A 307 -25.82 -40.84 -27.48
N GLU A 308 -26.96 -41.38 -27.92
CA GLU A 308 -27.56 -41.06 -29.22
C GLU A 308 -27.90 -39.56 -29.33
N ASN A 309 -28.53 -38.98 -28.30
CA ASN A 309 -28.81 -37.55 -28.28
C ASN A 309 -27.55 -36.68 -28.27
N ARG A 310 -26.49 -37.10 -27.56
CA ARG A 310 -25.21 -36.37 -27.57
C ARG A 310 -24.55 -36.41 -28.96
N ILE A 311 -24.53 -37.56 -29.60
CA ILE A 311 -23.98 -37.73 -30.95
C ILE A 311 -24.78 -36.87 -31.96
N ASN A 312 -26.11 -36.86 -31.84
CA ASN A 312 -26.98 -36.04 -32.69
C ASN A 312 -26.79 -34.52 -32.48
N LEU A 313 -26.38 -34.09 -31.27
CA LEU A 313 -26.05 -32.70 -30.97
C LEU A 313 -24.65 -32.28 -31.45
N GLU A 314 -23.72 -33.23 -31.60
CA GLU A 314 -22.37 -32.96 -32.13
C GLU A 314 -22.30 -32.99 -33.66
N LEU A 315 -23.30 -33.62 -34.31
CA LEU A 315 -23.42 -33.72 -35.77
C LEU A 315 -24.25 -32.58 -36.40
N ASN A 316 -24.94 -31.77 -35.59
CA ASN A 316 -25.68 -30.56 -35.99
C ASN A 316 -24.94 -29.30 -35.51
#